data_AF-A0A1Y3ECR3-F1
#
_entry.id   AF-A0A1Y3ECR3-F1
#
_cell.length_a   1.000
_cell.length_b   1.000
_cell.length_c   1.000
_cell.angle_alpha   90.00
_cell.angle_beta   90.00
_cell.angle_gamma   90.00
#
_symmetry.space_group_name_H-M   'P 1'
#
loop_
_entity.id
_entity.type
_entity.pdbx_description
1 polymer ?
#
loop_
_entity_poly.entity_id
_entity_poly.type
_entity_poly.pdbx_seq_one_letter_code
_entity_poly.pdbx_strand_id
1 'polypeptide(L)' 'MTHFSLSEKEWRQFCYLMKKMLCNIQLSEEEISLILEKAQLAFQDEGTLLEFDAPVSICGDIH' A
#
# COMPACT_ATOMS: atom_id res chain seq x y z
N MET A 1 16.06 -6.37 -0.88
CA MET A 1 14.62 -6.21 -1.15
C MET A 1 13.92 -7.51 -0.83
N THR A 2 13.13 -7.55 0.24
CA THR A 2 12.21 -8.66 0.50
C THR A 2 11.20 -8.73 -0.63
N HIS A 3 11.14 -9.88 -1.32
CA HIS A 3 10.12 -10.15 -2.33
C HIS A 3 8.75 -10.13 -1.61
N PHE A 4 8.03 -9.01 -1.70
CA PHE A 4 6.70 -8.90 -1.14
C PHE A 4 5.74 -9.65 -2.06
N SER A 5 5.35 -10.85 -1.66
CA SER A 5 4.40 -11.71 -2.37
C SER A 5 3.11 -11.74 -1.57
N LEU A 6 2.04 -11.17 -2.13
CA LEU A 6 0.71 -11.28 -1.54
C LEU A 6 0.16 -12.68 -1.78
N SER A 7 -0.43 -13.30 -0.75
CA SER A 7 -1.24 -14.50 -0.97
C SER A 7 -2.44 -14.20 -1.87
N GLU A 8 -3.03 -15.22 -2.49
CA GLU A 8 -4.21 -15.03 -3.35
C GLU A 8 -5.36 -14.31 -2.62
N LYS A 9 -5.53 -14.62 -1.33
CA LYS A 9 -6.54 -13.96 -0.48
C LYS A 9 -6.22 -12.48 -0.28
N GLU A 10 -4.97 -12.15 0.00
CA GLU A 10 -4.55 -10.76 0.19
C GLU A 10 -4.61 -9.96 -1.11
N TRP A 11 -4.27 -10.58 -2.25
CA TRP A 11 -4.41 -9.96 -3.56
C TRP A 11 -5.86 -9.61 -3.88
N ARG A 12 -6.79 -10.54 -3.65
CA ARG A 12 -8.23 -10.29 -3.84
C ARG A 12 -8.72 -9.15 -2.95
N GLN A 13 -8.30 -9.12 -1.69
CA GLN A 13 -8.65 -8.04 -0.77
C GLN A 13 -8.09 -6.69 -1.25
N PHE A 14 -6.84 -6.65 -1.68
CA PHE A 14 -6.22 -5.45 -2.25
C PHE A 14 -6.99 -4.92 -3.46
N CYS A 15 -7.26 -5.79 -4.45
CA CYS A 15 -8.03 -5.40 -5.63
C CYS A 15 -9.42 -4.88 -5.28
N TYR A 16 -10.08 -5.47 -4.28
CA TYR A 16 -11.39 -5.04 -3.80
C TYR A 16 -11.34 -3.63 -3.18
N LEU A 17 -10.40 -3.37 -2.28
CA LEU A 17 -10.24 -2.05 -1.64
C LEU A 17 -9.89 -0.96 -2.66
N MET A 18 -8.97 -1.24 -3.59
CA MET A 18 -8.62 -0.32 -4.67
C MET A 18 -9.83 0.02 -5.55
N LYS A 19 -10.67 -0.97 -5.86
CA LYS A 19 -11.90 -0.74 -6.62
C LYS A 19 -12.90 0.13 -5.85
N LYS A 20 -13.05 -0.06 -4.54
CA LYS A 20 -13.89 0.82 -3.71
C LYS A 20 -13.41 2.27 -3.76
N MET A 21 -12.11 2.50 -3.57
CA MET A 21 -11.51 3.84 -3.65
C MET A 21 -11.74 4.48 -5.03
N LEU A 22 -11.49 3.75 -6.12
CA LEU A 22 -11.71 4.23 -7.49
C LEU A 22 -13.18 4.62 -7.75
N CYS A 23 -14.12 3.85 -7.20
CA CYS A 23 -15.54 4.09 -7.34
C CYS A 23 -16.11 5.08 -6.30
N ASN A 24 -15.26 5.73 -5.49
CA ASN A 24 -15.67 6.61 -4.38
C ASN A 24 -16.63 5.95 -3.39
N ILE A 25 -16.53 4.63 -3.21
CA ILE A 25 -17.29 3.89 -2.21
C ILE A 25 -16.55 4.01 -0.88
N GLN A 26 -17.26 4.44 0.16
CA GLN A 26 -16.69 4.61 1.48
C GLN A 26 -16.18 3.26 2.05
N LEU A 27 -14.99 3.33 2.64
CA LEU A 27 -14.39 2.20 3.35
C LEU A 27 -14.99 2.09 4.76
N SER A 28 -15.14 0.86 5.25
CA SER A 28 -15.51 0.64 6.66
C SER A 28 -14.32 0.95 7.58
N GLU A 29 -14.60 1.10 8.87
CA GLU A 29 -13.57 1.35 9.87
C GLU A 29 -12.56 0.20 9.95
N GLU A 30 -13.02 -1.04 9.82
CA GLU A 30 -12.17 -2.23 9.79
C GLU A 30 -11.26 -2.26 8.56
N GLU A 31 -11.79 -1.86 7.40
CA GLU A 31 -11.00 -1.77 6.16
C GLU A 31 -9.94 -0.67 6.25
N ILE A 32 -10.27 0.49 6.84
CA ILE A 32 -9.32 1.59 7.07
C ILE A 32 -8.23 1.15 8.04
N SER A 33 -8.61 0.53 9.15
CA SER A 33 -7.67 0.04 10.17
C SER A 33 -6.69 -0.96 9.56
N LEU A 34 -7.19 -1.90 8.75
CA LEU A 34 -6.36 -2.87 8.03
C LEU A 34 -5.33 -2.19 7.12
N ILE A 35 -5.73 -1.15 6.37
CA ILE A 35 -4.81 -0.41 5.48
C ILE A 35 -3.70 0.25 6.31
N LEU A 36 -4.07 0.92 7.42
CA LEU A 36 -3.12 1.62 8.27
C LEU A 36 -2.13 0.67 8.96
N GLU A 37 -2.61 -0.47 9.46
CA GLU A 37 -1.75 -1.51 10.04
C GLU A 37 -0.74 -2.04 9.02
N LYS A 38 -1.20 -2.33 7.79
CA LYS A 38 -0.30 -2.81 6.72
C LYS A 38 0.71 -1.75 6.29
N ALA A 39 0.32 -0.48 6.24
CA ALA A 39 1.23 0.63 5.95
C ALA A 39 2.28 0.79 7.06
N GLN A 40 1.87 0.73 8.32
CA GLN A 40 2.80 0.78 9.45
C GLN A 40 3.82 -0.35 9.37
N LEU A 41 3.39 -1.59 9.14
CA LEU A 41 4.31 -2.73 8.99
C LEU A 41 5.28 -2.58 7.81
N ALA A 42 4.87 -1.93 6.72
CA ALA A 42 5.72 -1.71 5.56
C ALA A 42 6.80 -0.66 5.82
N PHE A 43 6.48 0.40 6.56
CA PHE A 43 7.36 1.57 6.74
C PHE A 43 8.07 1.62 8.10
N GLN A 44 7.69 0.78 9.07
CA GLN A 44 8.22 0.86 10.45
C GLN A 44 9.75 0.67 10.55
N ASP A 45 10.34 -0.12 9.65
CA ASP A 45 11.76 -0.48 9.67
C ASP A 45 12.58 0.33 8.65
N GLU A 46 11.94 1.27 7.93
CA GLU A 46 12.58 2.11 6.93
C GLU A 46 13.33 3.29 7.57
N GLY A 47 14.53 3.58 7.06
CA GLY A 47 15.34 4.72 7.48
C GLY A 47 14.82 6.04 6.90
N THR A 48 15.26 7.17 7.47
CA THR A 48 14.92 8.52 6.95
C THR A 48 15.40 8.75 5.52
N LEU A 49 16.49 8.08 5.11
CA LEU A 49 17.03 8.13 3.76
C LEU A 49 16.92 6.74 3.14
N LEU A 50 16.21 6.64 2.01
CA LEU A 50 16.04 5.42 1.24
C LEU A 50 16.93 5.44 -0.01
N GLU A 51 17.45 4.28 -0.36
CA GLU A 51 18.26 4.08 -1.55
C GLU A 51 17.50 3.17 -2.53
N PHE A 52 17.43 3.59 -3.80
CA PHE A 52 16.74 2.88 -4.87
C PHE A 52 17.61 2.77 -6.11
N ASP A 53 17.65 1.58 -6.69
CA ASP A 53 18.32 1.34 -7.97
C ASP A 53 17.44 1.76 -9.16
N ALA A 54 18.07 2.21 -10.24
CA ALA A 54 17.38 2.48 -11.50
C ALA A 54 17.05 1.16 -12.25
N PRO A 55 15.92 1.10 -13.00
CA PRO A 55 15.00 2.19 -13.31
C PRO A 55 13.93 2.40 -12.23
N VAL A 56 13.63 3.67 -11.93
CA VAL A 56 12.59 4.08 -10.99
C VAL A 56 11.79 5.25 -11.55
N SER A 57 10.48 5.27 -11.31
CA SER A 57 9.62 6.41 -11.60
C SER A 57 9.52 7.30 -10.36
N ILE A 58 9.83 8.59 -10.51
CA ILE A 58 9.76 9.58 -9.42
C ILE A 58 8.50 10.42 -9.62
N CYS A 59 7.61 10.42 -8.62
CA CYS A 59 6.40 11.23 -8.60
C CYS A 59 6.56 12.35 -7.55
N GLY A 60 6.19 13.59 -7.92
CA GLY A 60 6.15 14.73 -7.00
C GLY A 60 4.82 14.81 -6.22
N ASP A 61 4.33 16.02 -5.98
CA ASP A 61 3.10 16.24 -5.21
C ASP A 61 1.86 15.58 -5.86
N ILE A 62 0.98 15.01 -5.02
CA ILE A 62 -0.23 14.28 -5.44
C ILE A 62 -1.45 15.22 -5.56
N HIS A 63 -1.45 16.33 -4.81
CA HIS A 63 -2.64 17.18 -4.63
C HIS A 63 -2.96 18.02 -5.87
#